data_AF-A0A1E1VXE1-F1
#
_entry.id   AF-A0A1E1VXE1-F1
#
_cell.length_a   1.000
_cell.length_b   1.000
_cell.length_c   1.000
_cell.angle_alpha   90.00
_cell.angle_beta   90.00
_cell.angle_gamma   90.00
#
_symmetry.space_group_name_H-M   'P 1'
#
loop_
_entity.id
_entity.type
_entity.pdbx_description
1 polymer ?
#
loop_
_entity_poly.entity_id
_entity_poly.type
_entity_poly.pdbx_seq_one_letter_code
_entity_poly.pdbx_strand_id
1 'polypeptide(L)'
;RSLQQGNTTRLQVQIDSSVTVLPEQIQILQQQLRQHIQLATSNFLQLYVNPVHWNLAPTYKEYLEQFSNMVQKDPNSVVNVCNLKPAVELVEGWQKTVSQDTPENKKMVEFIQDESERR
;
A
#
# COMPACT_ATOMS: atom_id res chain seq x y z
N ARG A 1 35.61 1.63 54.55
CA ARG A 1 34.99 1.80 53.23
C ARG A 1 34.90 0.43 52.58
N SER A 2 33.73 -0.21 52.62
CA SER A 2 33.51 -1.51 51.98
C SER A 2 32.34 -1.34 51.03
N LEU A 3 32.62 -1.40 49.73
CA LEU A 3 31.64 -1.29 48.65
C LEU A 3 30.79 -2.57 48.68
N GLN A 4 29.49 -2.44 48.94
CA GLN A 4 28.55 -3.54 48.76
C GLN A 4 28.48 -3.86 47.26
N GLN A 5 28.99 -5.03 46.88
CA GLN A 5 28.83 -5.57 45.54
C GLN A 5 27.34 -5.81 45.30
N GLY A 6 26.74 -5.05 44.39
CA GLY A 6 25.37 -5.26 43.96
C GLY A 6 25.23 -6.64 43.34
N ASN A 7 24.34 -7.46 43.91
CA ASN A 7 23.99 -8.76 43.34
C ASN A 7 23.42 -8.55 41.93
N THR A 8 24.22 -8.91 40.92
CA THR A 8 23.77 -8.95 39.54
C THR A 8 22.99 -10.24 39.34
N THR A 9 21.66 -10.16 39.48
CA THR A 9 20.77 -11.30 39.19
C THR A 9 20.73 -11.54 37.69
N ARG A 10 21.32 -12.64 37.23
CA ARG A 10 21.19 -13.10 35.84
C ARG A 10 19.84 -13.80 35.67
N LEU A 11 18.96 -13.19 34.90
CA LEU A 11 17.72 -13.80 34.45
C LEU A 11 18.00 -14.62 33.18
N GLN A 12 17.82 -15.94 33.26
CA GLN A 12 17.73 -16.78 32.06
C GLN A 12 16.30 -16.71 31.54
N VAL A 13 16.09 -15.94 30.49
CA VAL A 13 14.81 -15.90 29.76
C VAL A 13 14.85 -17.00 28.71
N GLN A 14 14.08 -18.07 28.93
CA GLN A 14 13.79 -19.03 27.86
C GLN A 14 12.74 -18.42 26.95
N ILE A 15 13.15 -18.03 25.75
CA ILE A 15 12.22 -17.64 24.69
C ILE A 15 11.71 -18.94 24.08
N ASP A 16 10.46 -19.26 24.36
CA ASP A 16 9.79 -20.39 23.72
C ASP A 16 9.67 -20.10 22.21
N SER A 17 10.09 -21.04 21.37
CA SER A 17 10.09 -20.89 19.90
C SER A 17 8.67 -21.05 19.31
N SER A 18 7.64 -20.94 20.14
CA SER A 18 6.25 -21.10 19.76
C SER A 18 5.74 -19.84 19.05
N VAL A 19 5.11 -20.08 17.89
CA VAL A 19 4.44 -19.14 16.96
C VAL A 19 4.43 -17.67 17.39
N THR A 20 5.23 -16.85 16.71
CA THR A 20 5.41 -15.41 16.98
C THR A 20 4.23 -14.54 16.52
N VAL A 21 3.31 -15.07 15.69
CA VAL A 21 2.13 -14.34 15.20
C VAL A 21 0.89 -15.23 15.25
N LEU A 22 -0.11 -14.82 16.00
CA LEU A 22 -1.37 -15.54 16.17
C LEU A 22 -2.24 -15.48 14.89
N PRO A 23 -3.09 -16.48 14.61
CA PRO A 23 -4.00 -16.46 13.45
C PRO A 23 -4.87 -15.20 13.38
N GLU A 24 -5.37 -14.71 14.51
CA GLU A 24 -6.19 -13.49 14.59
C GLU A 24 -5.39 -12.24 14.22
N GLN A 25 -4.11 -12.19 14.60
CA GLN A 25 -3.21 -11.10 14.21
C GLN A 25 -2.97 -11.10 12.71
N ILE A 26 -2.85 -12.27 12.07
CA ILE A 26 -2.78 -12.40 10.61
C ILE A 26 -4.05 -11.83 9.97
N GLN A 27 -5.23 -12.17 10.48
CA GLN A 27 -6.50 -11.67 9.96
C GLN A 27 -6.60 -10.13 10.05
N ILE A 28 -6.17 -9.55 11.18
CA ILE A 28 -6.14 -8.10 11.38
C ILE A 28 -5.16 -7.45 10.39
N LEU A 29 -3.95 -8.00 10.24
CA LEU A 29 -2.96 -7.50 9.29
C LEU A 29 -3.49 -7.53 7.85
N GLN A 30 -4.14 -8.64 7.45
CA GLN A 30 -4.75 -8.76 6.13
C GLN A 30 -5.88 -7.74 5.94
N GLN A 31 -6.66 -7.44 6.97
CA GLN A 31 -7.70 -6.40 6.90
C GLN A 31 -7.10 -5.00 6.72
N GLN A 32 -6.02 -4.68 7.45
CA GLN A 32 -5.30 -3.41 7.27
C GLN A 32 -4.72 -3.30 5.85
N LEU A 33 -4.12 -4.37 5.34
CA LEU A 33 -3.58 -4.41 3.98
C LEU A 33 -4.66 -4.19 2.92
N ARG A 34 -5.85 -4.79 3.08
CA ARG A 34 -6.98 -4.51 2.19
C ARG A 34 -7.34 -3.01 2.18
N GLN A 35 -7.37 -2.36 3.33
CA GLN A 35 -7.64 -0.92 3.44
C GLN A 35 -6.54 -0.08 2.78
N HIS A 36 -5.26 -0.41 3.02
CA HIS A 36 -4.13 0.30 2.41
C HIS A 36 -4.12 0.17 0.88
N ILE A 37 -4.42 -1.02 0.35
CA ILE A 37 -4.55 -1.24 -1.10
C ILE A 37 -5.68 -0.39 -1.68
N GLN A 38 -6.83 -0.34 -1.01
CA GLN A 38 -7.96 0.48 -1.45
C GLN A 38 -7.62 1.98 -1.45
N LEU A 39 -6.90 2.45 -0.42
CA LEU A 39 -6.47 3.84 -0.33
C LEU A 39 -5.44 4.18 -1.41
N ALA A 40 -4.42 3.34 -1.61
CA ALA A 40 -3.42 3.53 -2.66
C ALA A 40 -4.06 3.57 -4.06
N THR A 41 -5.01 2.66 -4.31
CA THR A 41 -5.78 2.63 -5.56
C THR A 41 -6.55 3.93 -5.75
N SER A 42 -7.30 4.35 -4.73
CA SER A 42 -8.11 5.57 -4.80
C SER A 42 -7.26 6.82 -5.01
N ASN A 43 -6.09 6.89 -4.36
CA ASN A 43 -5.15 7.99 -4.53
C ASN A 43 -4.57 8.00 -5.95
N PHE A 44 -4.18 6.84 -6.49
CA PHE A 44 -3.71 6.74 -7.87
C PHE A 44 -4.74 7.29 -8.86
N LEU A 45 -5.99 6.81 -8.77
CA LEU A 45 -7.06 7.19 -9.69
C LEU A 45 -7.32 8.71 -9.69
N GLN A 46 -7.34 9.31 -8.51
CA GLN A 46 -7.56 10.75 -8.33
C GLN A 46 -6.36 11.59 -8.79
N LEU A 47 -5.15 11.12 -8.54
CA LEU A 47 -3.93 11.89 -8.77
C LEU A 47 -3.45 11.79 -10.20
N TYR A 48 -3.66 10.67 -10.90
CA TYR A 48 -3.02 10.41 -12.20
C TYR A 48 -3.25 11.51 -13.25
N VAL A 49 -4.44 12.13 -13.23
CA VAL A 49 -4.81 13.26 -14.12
C VAL A 49 -4.93 14.58 -13.37
N ASN A 50 -4.50 14.64 -12.11
CA ASN A 50 -4.57 15.85 -11.29
C ASN A 50 -3.48 16.85 -11.72
N PRO A 51 -3.83 18.10 -12.04
CA PRO A 51 -2.86 19.02 -12.63
C PRO A 51 -1.75 19.47 -11.69
N VAL A 52 -1.97 19.43 -10.37
CA VAL A 52 -1.01 19.88 -9.36
C VAL A 52 -0.20 18.71 -8.79
N HIS A 53 -0.85 17.56 -8.60
CA HIS A 53 -0.30 16.44 -7.81
C HIS A 53 -0.11 15.15 -8.61
N TRP A 54 -0.17 15.19 -9.96
CA TRP A 54 0.05 14.02 -10.81
C TRP A 54 1.35 13.29 -10.55
N ASN A 55 2.39 14.02 -10.14
CA ASN A 55 3.70 13.48 -9.83
C ASN A 55 3.69 12.51 -8.64
N LEU A 56 2.66 12.52 -7.79
CA LEU A 56 2.49 11.60 -6.67
C LEU A 56 1.80 10.29 -7.07
N ALA A 57 1.12 10.24 -8.21
CA ALA A 57 0.41 9.05 -8.65
C ALA A 57 1.33 7.82 -8.82
N PRO A 58 2.52 7.93 -9.48
CA PRO A 58 3.42 6.78 -9.65
C PRO A 58 3.78 6.08 -8.34
N THR A 59 3.98 6.82 -7.25
CA THR A 59 4.29 6.27 -5.92
C THR A 59 3.24 5.27 -5.44
N TYR A 60 1.95 5.56 -5.64
CA TYR A 60 0.88 4.67 -5.22
C TYR A 60 0.77 3.44 -6.12
N LYS A 61 1.08 3.57 -7.40
CA LYS A 61 1.14 2.43 -8.32
C LYS A 61 2.30 1.50 -7.97
N GLU A 62 3.49 2.06 -7.76
CA GLU A 62 4.69 1.31 -7.36
C GLU A 62 4.44 0.53 -6.07
N TYR A 63 3.73 1.11 -5.10
CA TYR A 63 3.34 0.42 -3.87
C TYR A 63 2.50 -0.85 -4.14
N LEU A 64 1.50 -0.76 -5.02
CA LEU A 64 0.67 -1.91 -5.41
C LEU A 64 1.48 -2.96 -6.19
N GLU A 65 2.34 -2.52 -7.11
CA GLU A 65 3.23 -3.39 -7.89
C GLU A 65 4.23 -4.13 -6.98
N GLN A 66 4.76 -3.47 -5.95
CA GLN A 66 5.65 -4.09 -4.96
C GLN A 66 4.95 -5.22 -4.22
N PHE A 67 3.73 -5.03 -3.74
CA PHE A 67 2.96 -6.10 -3.13
C PHE A 67 2.64 -7.23 -4.11
N SER A 68 2.27 -6.91 -5.34
CA SER A 68 2.05 -7.92 -6.39
C SER A 68 3.30 -8.78 -6.61
N ASN A 69 4.46 -8.15 -6.71
CA ASN A 69 5.76 -8.82 -6.84
C ASN A 69 6.11 -9.69 -5.62
N MET A 70 5.74 -9.26 -4.40
CA MET A 70 5.91 -10.08 -3.20
C MET A 70 5.06 -11.34 -3.24
N VAL A 71 3.79 -11.24 -3.63
CA VAL A 71 2.88 -12.40 -3.76
C VAL A 71 3.36 -13.37 -4.85
N GLN A 72 3.90 -12.86 -5.95
CA GLN A 72 4.46 -13.71 -7.01
C GLN A 72 5.67 -14.52 -6.53
N LYS A 73 6.50 -13.93 -5.66
CA LYS A 73 7.68 -14.60 -5.06
C LYS A 73 7.30 -15.56 -3.93
N ASP A 74 6.30 -15.20 -3.14
CA ASP A 74 5.79 -15.99 -2.03
C ASP A 74 4.25 -15.92 -1.98
N PRO A 75 3.55 -16.92 -2.58
CA PRO A 75 2.09 -16.99 -2.54
C PRO A 75 1.50 -17.12 -1.13
N ASN A 76 2.30 -17.53 -0.13
CA ASN A 76 1.86 -17.64 1.26
C ASN A 76 2.06 -16.34 2.06
N SER A 77 2.57 -15.29 1.42
CA SER A 77 2.79 -14.00 2.07
C SER A 77 1.49 -13.41 2.62
N VAL A 78 1.57 -12.73 3.77
CA VAL A 78 0.43 -12.04 4.40
C VAL A 78 -0.18 -10.97 3.49
N VAL A 79 0.58 -10.47 2.51
CA VAL A 79 0.10 -9.48 1.53
C VAL A 79 -0.69 -10.08 0.37
N ASN A 80 -0.81 -11.41 0.30
CA ASN A 80 -1.70 -12.08 -0.65
C ASN A 80 -3.17 -11.95 -0.20
N VAL A 81 -3.70 -10.74 -0.34
CA VAL A 81 -5.08 -10.39 0.01
C VAL A 81 -5.94 -10.25 -1.24
N CYS A 82 -7.23 -10.54 -1.10
CA CYS A 82 -8.16 -10.71 -2.22
C CYS A 82 -8.30 -9.50 -3.15
N ASN A 83 -8.06 -8.28 -2.67
CA ASN A 83 -8.23 -7.07 -3.46
C ASN A 83 -6.94 -6.56 -4.12
N LEU A 84 -5.79 -7.20 -3.90
CA LEU A 84 -4.51 -6.75 -4.48
C LEU A 84 -4.51 -6.85 -6.00
N LYS A 85 -4.79 -8.04 -6.54
CA LYS A 85 -4.84 -8.28 -7.98
C LYS A 85 -5.82 -7.34 -8.71
N PRO A 86 -7.11 -7.24 -8.32
CA PRO A 86 -8.03 -6.34 -9.00
C PRO A 86 -7.64 -4.86 -8.83
N ALA A 87 -6.97 -4.48 -7.74
CA ALA A 87 -6.45 -3.12 -7.58
C ALA A 87 -5.35 -2.80 -8.59
N VAL A 88 -4.39 -3.71 -8.80
CA VAL A 88 -3.32 -3.57 -9.80
C VAL A 88 -3.92 -3.46 -11.21
N GLU A 89 -4.84 -4.36 -11.55
CA GLU A 89 -5.52 -4.35 -12.86
C GLU A 89 -6.30 -3.03 -13.08
N LEU A 90 -6.95 -2.51 -12.04
CA LEU A 90 -7.69 -1.26 -12.11
C LEU A 90 -6.79 -0.05 -12.35
N VAL A 91 -5.66 0.07 -11.63
CA VAL A 91 -4.75 1.22 -11.83
C VAL A 91 -4.08 1.17 -13.20
N GLU A 92 -3.69 0.00 -13.67
CA GLU A 92 -3.14 -0.19 -15.01
C GLU A 92 -4.16 0.12 -16.11
N GLY A 93 -5.39 -0.37 -15.95
CA GLY A 93 -6.49 -0.11 -16.88
C GLY A 93 -6.86 1.37 -16.92
N TRP A 94 -6.92 2.03 -15.76
CA TRP A 94 -7.17 3.47 -15.67
C TRP A 94 -6.11 4.27 -16.40
N GLN A 95 -4.83 4.05 -16.04
CA GLN A 95 -3.69 4.68 -16.69
C GLN A 95 -3.78 4.52 -18.21
N LYS A 96 -3.94 3.27 -18.68
CA LYS A 96 -4.04 2.99 -20.11
C LYS A 96 -5.22 3.68 -20.78
N THR A 97 -6.36 3.81 -20.10
CA THR A 97 -7.57 4.42 -20.65
C THR A 97 -7.39 5.92 -20.78
N VAL A 98 -6.98 6.60 -19.71
CA VAL A 98 -6.94 8.06 -19.65
C VAL A 98 -5.73 8.66 -20.37
N SER A 99 -4.66 7.87 -20.59
CA SER A 99 -3.52 8.29 -21.43
C SER A 99 -3.78 8.19 -22.94
N GLN A 100 -4.91 7.63 -23.37
CA GLN A 100 -5.23 7.59 -24.81
C GLN A 100 -5.59 8.98 -25.33
N ASP A 101 -5.10 9.30 -26.53
CA ASP A 101 -5.43 10.54 -27.21
C ASP A 101 -6.82 10.47 -27.84
N THR A 102 -7.87 10.65 -27.02
CA THR A 102 -9.27 10.69 -27.46
C THR A 102 -9.90 12.05 -27.17
N PRO A 103 -10.90 12.49 -27.96
CA PRO A 103 -11.65 13.71 -27.68
C PRO A 103 -12.29 13.71 -26.28
N GLU A 104 -12.75 12.55 -25.82
CA GLU A 104 -13.37 12.38 -24.51
C GLU A 104 -12.36 12.58 -23.38
N ASN A 105 -11.16 11.99 -23.50
CA ASN A 105 -10.11 12.16 -22.51
C ASN A 105 -9.59 13.59 -22.46
N LYS A 106 -9.44 14.26 -23.61
CA LYS A 106 -9.07 15.68 -23.65
C LYS A 106 -10.07 16.55 -22.90
N LYS A 107 -11.37 16.39 -23.18
CA LYS A 107 -12.44 17.09 -22.46
C LYS A 107 -12.44 16.80 -20.96
N MET A 108 -12.16 15.56 -20.57
CA MET A 108 -12.06 15.18 -19.16
C MET A 108 -10.89 15.90 -18.47
N VAL A 109 -9.69 15.92 -19.09
CA VAL A 109 -8.52 16.62 -18.54
C VAL A 109 -8.77 18.13 -18.47
N GLU A 110 -9.33 18.73 -19.51
CA GLU A 110 -9.71 20.15 -19.53
C GLU A 110 -10.70 20.48 -18.40
N PHE A 111 -11.74 19.66 -18.22
CA PHE A 111 -12.69 19.83 -17.13
C PHE A 111 -12.03 19.75 -15.74
N ILE A 112 -11.12 18.80 -15.55
CA ILE A 112 -10.40 18.63 -14.29
C ILE A 112 -9.48 19.84 -14.03
N GLN A 113 -8.83 20.37 -15.07
CA GLN A 113 -8.02 21.58 -14.99
C GLN A 113 -8.87 22.78 -14.58
N ASP A 114 -9.97 23.04 -15.28
CA ASP A 114 -10.88 24.17 -15.01
C ASP A 114 -11.42 24.14 -13.58
N GLU A 115 -11.83 22.97 -13.09
CA GLU A 115 -12.33 22.80 -11.73
C GLU A 115 -11.23 22.95 -10.67
N SER A 116 -9.98 22.63 -11.01
CA SER A 116 -8.83 22.84 -10.12
C SER A 116 -8.47 24.32 -9.98
N GLU A 117 -8.72 25.14 -10.99
CA GLU A 117 -8.43 26.58 -10.99
C GLU A 117 -9.54 27.41 -10.34
N ARG A 118 -10.77 26.87 -10.30
CA ARG A 118 -11.93 27.53 -9.67
C ARG A 118 -11.93 27.50 -8.14
N ARG A 119 -11.09 26.67 -7.52
CA ARG A 119 -10.99 26.50 -6.06
C ARG A 119 -9.73 27.13 -5.51
#